data_AF-A0A7R9C4S7-F1
#
_entry.id   AF-A0A7R9C4S7-F1
#
_cell.length_a   1.000
_cell.length_b   1.000
_cell.length_c   1.000
_cell.angle_alpha   90.00
_cell.angle_beta   90.00
_cell.angle_gamma   90.00
#
_symmetry.space_group_name_H-M   'P 1'
#
loop_
_entity.id
_entity.type
_entity.pdbx_description
1 polymer ?
#
loop_
_entity_poly.entity_id
_entity_poly.type
_entity_poly.pdbx_seq_one_letter_code
_entity_poly.pdbx_strand_id
1 'polypeptide(L)'
;MHDQWESSVKRTPLLFESEANQTHAALNALSPDDLGKLMHLSESLSQLNWERHQQWNKRHQNHQTMPAILAYKGEVYRAIDAPSLTPKELNAFQKSTFILSGAYGLVRPLDGIAPYRLEMSTKLS
;
A
#
# COMPACT_ATOMS: atom_id res chain seq x y z
N MET A 1 16.27 -2.49 16.38
CA MET A 1 17.17 -2.17 15.24
C MET A 1 16.41 -1.87 13.94
N HIS A 2 15.20 -2.43 13.71
CA HIS A 2 14.42 -2.14 12.50
C HIS A 2 13.86 -0.70 12.42
N ASP A 3 13.39 -0.11 13.53
CA ASP A 3 12.72 1.20 13.53
C ASP A 3 13.57 2.40 13.06
N GLN A 4 14.90 2.34 13.22
CA GLN A 4 15.77 3.46 12.85
C GLN A 4 16.02 3.54 11.34
N TRP A 5 15.96 2.42 10.63
CA TRP A 5 16.15 2.42 9.19
C TRP A 5 14.89 2.93 8.47
N GLU A 6 13.69 2.58 8.95
CA GLU A 6 12.41 3.03 8.36
C GLU A 6 12.26 4.56 8.32
N SER A 7 12.79 5.25 9.34
CA SER A 7 12.76 6.71 9.42
C SER A 7 13.80 7.42 8.53
N SER A 8 14.83 6.70 8.08
CA SER A 8 15.91 7.24 7.24
C SER A 8 15.66 7.11 5.73
N VAL A 9 14.75 6.23 5.32
CA VAL A 9 14.43 5.96 3.92
C VAL A 9 13.44 7.00 3.38
N LYS A 10 13.88 7.77 2.38
CA LYS A 10 13.03 8.76 1.72
C LYS A 10 12.01 8.08 0.80
N ARG A 11 10.74 8.34 1.07
CA ARG A 11 9.61 7.91 0.22
C ARG A 11 9.59 8.66 -1.11
N THR A 12 9.14 7.99 -2.15
CA THR A 12 8.85 8.58 -3.45
C THR A 12 7.33 8.72 -3.66
N PRO A 13 6.90 9.66 -4.52
CA PRO A 13 5.49 9.77 -4.88
C PRO A 13 5.02 8.55 -5.69
N LEU A 14 3.71 8.30 -5.66
CA LEU A 14 3.06 7.25 -6.44
C LEU A 14 3.22 7.52 -7.95
N LEU A 15 3.31 6.45 -8.74
CA LEU A 15 3.34 6.55 -10.20
C LEU A 15 1.96 6.92 -10.79
N PHE A 16 0.89 6.37 -10.21
CA PHE A 16 -0.49 6.47 -10.69
C PHE A 16 -1.40 7.07 -9.62
N GLU A 17 -1.08 8.30 -9.19
CA GLU A 17 -1.80 8.97 -8.09
C GLU A 17 -3.27 9.25 -8.44
N SER A 18 -3.57 9.63 -9.68
CA SER A 18 -4.95 9.90 -10.11
C SER A 18 -5.81 8.63 -10.09
N GLU A 19 -5.27 7.52 -10.56
CA GLU A 19 -5.94 6.22 -10.61
C GLU A 19 -6.11 5.62 -9.21
N ALA A 20 -5.11 5.81 -8.33
CA ALA A 20 -5.23 5.45 -6.92
C ALA A 20 -6.36 6.26 -6.26
N ASN A 21 -6.45 7.57 -6.49
CA ASN A 21 -7.53 8.40 -6.00
C ASN A 21 -8.91 7.90 -6.48
N GLN A 22 -9.04 7.52 -7.74
CA GLN A 22 -10.29 6.99 -8.30
C GLN A 22 -10.68 5.65 -7.62
N THR A 23 -9.72 4.75 -7.47
CA THR A 23 -9.91 3.46 -6.81
C THR A 23 -10.36 3.64 -5.36
N HIS A 24 -9.71 4.52 -4.62
CA HIS A 24 -10.06 4.82 -3.24
C HIS A 24 -11.38 5.57 -3.11
N ALA A 25 -11.76 6.42 -4.07
CA ALA A 25 -13.06 7.06 -4.10
C ALA A 25 -14.20 6.02 -4.24
N ALA A 26 -14.05 5.04 -5.13
CA ALA A 26 -15.01 3.96 -5.28
C ALA A 26 -15.14 3.11 -4.00
N LEU A 27 -14.01 2.75 -3.37
CA LEU A 27 -14.00 2.00 -2.11
C LEU A 27 -14.61 2.78 -0.94
N ASN A 28 -14.39 4.09 -0.88
CA ASN A 28 -14.95 4.96 0.17
C ASN A 28 -16.46 5.10 0.11
N ALA A 29 -17.07 4.89 -1.07
CA ALA A 29 -18.52 4.94 -1.24
C ALA A 29 -19.23 3.66 -0.73
N LEU A 30 -18.50 2.57 -0.50
CA LEU A 30 -19.06 1.32 0.00
C LEU A 30 -19.33 1.37 1.50
N SER A 31 -20.39 0.70 1.93
CA SER A 31 -20.60 0.39 3.35
C SER A 31 -19.59 -0.67 3.81
N PRO A 32 -19.32 -0.81 5.12
CA PRO A 32 -18.52 -1.91 5.64
C PRO A 32 -19.04 -3.28 5.20
N ASP A 33 -20.36 -3.48 5.18
CA ASP A 33 -20.97 -4.76 4.77
C ASP A 33 -20.74 -5.05 3.27
N ASP A 34 -20.93 -4.06 2.40
CA ASP A 34 -20.67 -4.22 0.96
C ASP A 34 -19.19 -4.48 0.67
N LEU A 35 -18.29 -3.77 1.38
CA LEU A 35 -16.86 -4.00 1.28
C LEU A 35 -16.49 -5.42 1.73
N GLY A 36 -17.13 -5.90 2.80
CA GLY A 36 -16.96 -7.25 3.31
C GLY A 36 -17.39 -8.32 2.31
N LYS A 37 -18.54 -8.14 1.67
CA LYS A 37 -19.03 -9.03 0.61
C LYS A 37 -18.10 -9.02 -0.60
N LEU A 38 -17.68 -7.83 -1.04
CA LEU A 38 -16.79 -7.64 -2.19
C LEU A 38 -15.43 -8.34 -2.00
N MET A 39 -14.87 -8.26 -0.80
CA MET A 39 -13.53 -8.76 -0.48
C MET A 39 -13.52 -10.10 0.27
N HIS A 40 -14.69 -10.71 0.49
CA HIS A 40 -14.87 -11.94 1.25
C HIS A 40 -14.25 -11.88 2.67
N LEU A 41 -14.57 -10.83 3.42
CA LEU A 41 -14.01 -10.56 4.75
C LEU A 41 -15.01 -10.87 5.87
N SER A 42 -14.49 -11.16 7.07
CA SER A 42 -15.29 -11.15 8.30
C SER A 42 -15.74 -9.73 8.63
N GLU A 43 -16.84 -9.57 9.35
CA GLU A 43 -17.37 -8.26 9.78
C GLU A 43 -16.30 -7.34 10.41
N SER A 44 -15.49 -7.89 11.32
CA SER A 44 -14.39 -7.16 11.96
C SER A 44 -13.32 -6.67 10.98
N LEU A 45 -12.99 -7.49 9.97
CA LEU A 45 -12.03 -7.13 8.93
C LEU A 45 -12.64 -6.15 7.93
N SER A 46 -13.94 -6.26 7.66
CA SER A 46 -14.68 -5.33 6.80
C SER A 46 -14.67 -3.94 7.41
N GLN A 47 -15.02 -3.82 8.69
CA GLN A 47 -14.96 -2.54 9.42
C GLN A 47 -13.56 -1.94 9.41
N LEU A 48 -12.54 -2.74 9.72
CA LEU A 48 -11.15 -2.28 9.72
C LEU A 48 -10.70 -1.77 8.35
N ASN A 49 -11.02 -2.46 7.26
CA ASN A 49 -10.62 -2.04 5.92
C ASN A 49 -11.42 -0.84 5.43
N TRP A 50 -12.70 -0.75 5.78
CA TRP A 50 -13.51 0.44 5.53
C TRP A 50 -12.87 1.67 6.20
N GLU A 51 -12.53 1.59 7.49
CA GLU A 51 -11.87 2.68 8.20
C GLU A 51 -10.53 3.08 7.58
N ARG A 52 -9.74 2.10 7.10
CA ARG A 52 -8.48 2.37 6.39
C ARG A 52 -8.72 3.17 5.11
N HIS A 53 -9.72 2.81 4.33
CA HIS A 53 -10.07 3.54 3.11
C HIS A 53 -10.55 4.96 3.43
N GLN A 54 -11.41 5.14 4.44
CA GLN A 54 -11.87 6.47 4.87
C GLN A 54 -10.71 7.38 5.31
N GLN A 55 -9.69 6.81 5.94
CA GLN A 55 -8.51 7.54 6.41
C GLN A 55 -7.43 7.73 5.34
N TRP A 56 -7.57 7.14 4.16
CA TRP A 56 -6.52 7.09 3.14
C TRP A 56 -6.03 8.49 2.72
N ASN A 57 -6.96 9.37 2.34
CA ASN A 57 -6.64 10.76 1.95
C ASN A 57 -5.88 11.50 3.05
N LYS A 58 -6.38 11.40 4.29
CA LYS A 58 -5.78 12.04 5.47
C LYS A 58 -4.36 11.52 5.72
N ARG A 59 -4.12 10.23 5.56
CA ARG A 59 -2.79 9.62 5.74
C ARG A 59 -1.80 10.09 4.69
N HIS A 60 -2.22 10.18 3.43
CA HIS A 60 -1.36 10.71 2.36
C HIS A 60 -1.04 12.20 2.58
N GLN A 61 -2.03 13.02 2.93
CA GLN A 61 -1.85 14.45 3.22
C GLN A 61 -0.92 14.71 4.43
N ASN A 62 -1.04 13.89 5.49
CA ASN A 62 -0.22 14.02 6.69
C ASN A 62 1.14 13.29 6.59
N HIS A 63 1.52 12.81 5.40
CA HIS A 63 2.73 12.01 5.19
C HIS A 63 2.85 10.77 6.11
N GLN A 64 1.71 10.20 6.52
CA GLN A 64 1.60 8.98 7.34
C GLN A 64 1.56 7.72 6.46
N THR A 65 2.55 7.61 5.57
CA THR A 65 2.74 6.51 4.63
C THR A 65 4.06 5.78 4.89
N MET A 66 4.15 4.54 4.43
CA MET A 66 5.35 3.71 4.52
C MET A 66 5.86 3.35 3.13
N PRO A 67 7.18 3.17 2.94
CA PRO A 67 7.71 2.56 1.72
C PRO A 67 7.02 1.23 1.42
N ALA A 68 6.59 1.02 0.18
CA ALA A 68 5.87 -0.18 -0.25
C ALA A 68 6.59 -1.49 0.14
N ILE A 69 7.91 -1.52 0.00
CA ILE A 69 8.74 -2.70 0.32
C ILE A 69 8.70 -3.11 1.80
N LEU A 70 8.27 -2.20 2.68
CA LEU A 70 8.16 -2.42 4.13
C LEU A 70 6.74 -2.64 4.60
N ALA A 71 5.80 -2.00 3.90
CA ALA A 71 4.38 -2.15 4.14
C ALA A 71 3.88 -3.54 3.74
N TYR A 72 4.31 -4.06 2.59
CA TYR A 72 3.88 -5.39 2.14
C TYR A 72 4.52 -6.51 2.96
N LYS A 73 3.70 -7.51 3.30
CA LYS A 73 4.10 -8.68 4.08
C LYS A 73 3.86 -9.95 3.25
N GLY A 74 4.83 -10.86 3.25
CA GLY A 74 4.77 -12.12 2.50
C GLY A 74 6.14 -12.77 2.40
N GLU A 75 6.21 -14.00 1.92
CA GLU A 75 7.47 -14.74 1.77
C GLU A 75 8.44 -14.03 0.81
N VAL A 76 7.93 -13.52 -0.31
CA VAL A 76 8.71 -12.74 -1.28
C VAL A 76 9.35 -11.53 -0.62
N TYR A 77 8.59 -10.75 0.14
CA TYR A 77 9.07 -9.53 0.81
C TYR A 77 10.04 -9.83 1.96
N ARG A 78 9.84 -10.94 2.68
CA ARG A 78 10.80 -11.41 3.69
C ARG A 78 12.11 -11.85 3.06
N ALA A 79 12.06 -12.57 1.93
CA ALA A 79 13.24 -13.05 1.22
C ALA A 79 14.06 -11.91 0.58
N ILE A 80 13.41 -10.80 0.20
CA ILE A 80 14.12 -9.59 -0.27
C ILE A 80 14.95 -8.96 0.85
N ASP A 81 14.53 -9.10 2.12
CA ASP A 81 15.19 -8.54 3.29
C ASP A 81 15.67 -7.10 3.07
N ALA A 82 14.73 -6.21 2.72
CA ALA A 82 15.05 -4.82 2.33
C ALA A 82 15.95 -4.05 3.32
N PRO A 83 15.84 -4.24 4.65
CA PRO A 83 16.77 -3.63 5.61
C PRO A 83 18.24 -4.04 5.44
N SER A 84 18.53 -5.18 4.81
CA SER A 84 19.89 -5.64 4.53
C SER A 84 20.54 -4.95 3.32
N LEU A 85 19.75 -4.27 2.47
CA LEU A 85 20.25 -3.62 1.26
C LEU A 85 21.06 -2.36 1.58
N THR A 86 22.19 -2.20 0.90
CA THR A 86 22.94 -0.93 0.92
C THR A 86 22.13 0.19 0.23
N PRO A 87 22.44 1.47 0.49
CA PRO A 87 21.77 2.59 -0.20
C PRO A 87 21.87 2.51 -1.73
N LYS A 88 22.97 1.97 -2.27
CA LYS A 88 23.17 1.80 -3.72
C LYS A 88 22.26 0.71 -4.28
N GLU A 89 22.15 -0.42 -3.60
CA GLU A 89 21.26 -1.53 -3.98
C GLU A 89 19.80 -1.12 -3.87
N LEU A 90 19.41 -0.44 -2.79
CA LEU A 90 18.06 0.06 -2.61
C LEU A 90 17.66 1.03 -3.74
N ASN A 91 18.58 1.91 -4.17
CA ASN A 91 18.35 2.80 -5.30
C ASN A 91 18.26 2.06 -6.65
N ALA A 92 19.06 1.01 -6.85
CA ALA A 92 18.96 0.17 -8.04
C ALA A 92 17.63 -0.61 -8.06
N PHE A 93 17.22 -1.14 -6.92
CA PHE A 93 15.96 -1.85 -6.73
C PHE A 93 14.77 -0.93 -6.99
N GLN A 94 14.81 0.29 -6.44
CA GLN A 94 13.80 1.32 -6.68
C GLN A 94 13.60 1.68 -8.16
N LYS A 95 14.66 1.59 -8.98
CA LYS A 95 14.62 1.95 -10.41
C LYS A 95 14.17 0.81 -11.32
N SER A 96 14.27 -0.43 -10.87
CA SER A 96 14.14 -1.61 -11.73
C SER A 96 13.04 -2.58 -11.30
N THR A 97 12.43 -2.37 -10.13
CA THR A 97 11.39 -3.25 -9.60
C THR A 97 10.07 -2.52 -9.47
N PHE A 98 9.01 -3.22 -9.84
CA PHE A 98 7.64 -2.78 -9.67
C PHE A 98 6.85 -3.87 -8.95
N ILE A 99 5.96 -3.43 -8.07
CA ILE A 99 5.05 -4.27 -7.30
C ILE A 99 3.64 -3.97 -7.81
N LEU A 100 2.93 -5.01 -8.22
CA LEU A 100 1.53 -4.90 -8.61
C LEU A 100 0.65 -4.70 -7.37
N SER A 101 -0.29 -3.76 -7.47
CA SER A 101 -1.14 -3.34 -6.37
C SER A 101 -2.56 -3.06 -6.85
N GLY A 102 -3.57 -3.72 -6.27
CA GLY A 102 -4.96 -3.49 -6.65
C GLY A 102 -5.42 -2.05 -6.40
N ALA A 103 -4.90 -1.40 -5.34
CA ALA A 103 -5.30 -0.04 -4.97
C ALA A 103 -4.46 1.07 -5.63
N TYR A 104 -3.23 0.75 -6.01
CA TYR A 104 -2.25 1.73 -6.50
C TYR A 104 -1.78 1.45 -7.94
N GLY A 105 -2.28 0.39 -8.58
CA GLY A 105 -1.82 -0.09 -9.89
C GLY A 105 -0.42 -0.68 -9.82
N LEU A 106 0.59 0.16 -9.99
CA LEU A 106 2.01 -0.19 -9.87
C LEU A 106 2.68 0.72 -8.86
N VAL A 107 3.42 0.12 -7.93
CA VAL A 107 4.23 0.85 -6.96
C VAL A 107 5.68 0.38 -7.02
N ARG A 108 6.61 1.32 -6.86
CA ARG A 108 8.04 1.01 -6.68
C ARG A 108 8.34 0.75 -5.21
N PRO A 109 9.44 0.05 -4.87
CA PRO A 109 9.82 -0.28 -3.50
C PRO A 109 9.72 0.87 -2.47
N LEU A 110 10.07 2.09 -2.86
CA LEU A 110 10.08 3.27 -2.00
C LEU A 110 8.87 4.18 -2.16
N ASP A 111 7.90 3.83 -3.02
CA ASP A 111 6.68 4.63 -3.14
C ASP A 111 5.90 4.57 -1.81
N GLY A 112 5.43 5.73 -1.36
CA GLY A 112 4.72 5.86 -0.08
C GLY A 112 3.29 5.34 -0.19
N ILE A 113 2.98 4.25 0.51
CA ILE A 113 1.63 3.67 0.57
C ILE A 113 1.06 3.72 1.99
N ALA A 114 -0.26 3.81 2.08
CA ALA A 114 -1.02 3.70 3.32
C ALA A 114 -1.58 2.27 3.47
N PRO A 115 -1.92 1.82 4.69
CA PRO A 115 -2.55 0.51 4.88
C PRO A 115 -3.86 0.39 4.10
N TYR A 116 -4.03 -0.70 3.36
CA TYR A 116 -5.25 -1.02 2.61
C TYR A 116 -5.38 -2.54 2.45
N ARG A 117 -6.53 -2.98 1.97
CA ARG A 117 -6.71 -4.32 1.39
C ARG A 117 -7.53 -4.17 0.11
N LEU A 118 -6.99 -4.65 -1.00
CA LEU A 118 -7.69 -4.76 -2.28
C LEU A 118 -6.90 -5.73 -3.15
N GLU A 119 -7.42 -6.94 -3.32
CA GLU A 119 -6.81 -7.96 -4.17
C GLU A 119 -7.00 -7.59 -5.64
N MET A 120 -6.02 -7.87 -6.50
CA MET A 120 -6.08 -7.53 -7.93
C MET A 120 -7.24 -8.23 -8.67
N SER A 121 -7.73 -9.36 -8.15
CA SER A 121 -8.87 -10.10 -8.71
C SER A 121 -10.24 -9.53 -8.32
N THR A 122 -10.28 -8.52 -7.45
CA THR A 122 -11.53 -7.91 -6.97
C THR A 122 -12.23 -7.18 -8.10
N LYS A 123 -13.49 -7.53 -8.38
CA LYS A 123 -14.31 -6.86 -9.38
C LYS A 123 -14.93 -5.59 -8.78
N LEU A 124 -14.14 -4.53 -8.75
CA LEU A 124 -14.59 -3.20 -8.40
C LEU A 124 -15.13 -2.54 -9.69
N SER A 125 -16.44 -2.66 -9.92
CA SER A 125 -17.14 -2.13 -11.09
C SER A 125 -18.46 -1.48 -10.69
#